data_AF-A0A956E5V3-F1
#
_entry.id   AF-A0A956E5V3-F1
#
_cell.length_a   1.000
_cell.length_b   1.000
_cell.length_c   1.000
_cell.angle_alpha   90.00
_cell.angle_beta   90.00
_cell.angle_gamma   90.00
#
_symmetry.space_group_name_H-M   'P 1'
#
loop_
_entity.id
_entity.type
_entity.pdbx_description
1 polymer ?
#
loop_
_entity_poly.entity_id
_entity_poly.type
_entity_poly.pdbx_seq_one_letter_code
_entity_poly.pdbx_strand_id
1 'polypeptide(L)'
;MLVRSLFLASVCCVVFFAACGGEEFSGGGGSAGAGGVSGAGGSGAGGSGASAGSNPGGNAGAGGASGAAGRPTGGAGGALDAGAAGTNQGGGPIDGGMDGSNVDGCALERWYPDQDKDGYGRSSGVVESCERPEGEYLETGGDCNDDNPDVFPGQMKFFAEPYQTGSGSDSFDYDCSQKEEGDSSQYGAAPSNCSVLMIGGCSGQGFVGTGRTGPTLNPLCGSKTLRTCTWQTVSCNAIESDVSAKRCR
;
A
#
# COMPACT_ATOMS: atom_id res chain seq x y z
N MET A 1 -40.97 -58.63 -35.90
CA MET A 1 -42.11 -57.71 -35.66
C MET A 1 -41.73 -56.90 -34.42
N LEU A 2 -41.43 -55.60 -34.36
CA LEU A 2 -41.53 -54.36 -35.16
C LEU A 2 -40.22 -53.59 -34.82
N VAL A 3 -39.29 -53.23 -35.72
CA VAL A 3 -39.23 -52.08 -36.68
C VAL A 3 -39.11 -50.67 -36.05
N ARG A 4 -37.87 -50.10 -36.16
CA ARG A 4 -37.45 -48.69 -36.44
C ARG A 4 -37.90 -47.57 -35.46
N SER A 5 -37.16 -46.49 -35.20
CA SER A 5 -36.40 -45.62 -36.10
C SER A 5 -35.29 -44.83 -35.39
N LEU A 6 -34.10 -44.87 -36.00
CA LEU A 6 -33.08 -43.84 -35.97
C LEU A 6 -33.51 -42.70 -36.93
N PHE A 7 -33.41 -41.43 -36.55
CA PHE A 7 -33.36 -40.32 -37.51
C PHE A 7 -32.32 -39.29 -37.09
N LEU A 8 -31.29 -39.18 -37.91
CA LEU A 8 -30.34 -38.09 -38.05
C LEU A 8 -31.10 -36.80 -38.43
N ALA A 9 -30.75 -35.68 -37.81
CA ALA A 9 -31.00 -34.35 -38.36
C ALA A 9 -29.65 -33.69 -38.68
N SER A 10 -29.25 -33.81 -39.94
CA SER A 10 -28.17 -33.05 -40.57
C SER A 10 -28.65 -32.67 -41.95
N VAL A 11 -29.09 -31.42 -42.13
CA VAL A 11 -29.18 -30.66 -43.40
C VAL A 11 -29.34 -29.18 -42.98
N CYS A 12 -28.27 -28.38 -43.05
CA CYS A 12 -28.00 -27.44 -44.14
C CYS A 12 -28.98 -26.25 -44.17
N CYS A 13 -28.55 -25.10 -43.63
CA CYS A 13 -29.13 -23.81 -43.98
C CYS A 13 -28.04 -22.98 -44.64
N VAL A 14 -28.14 -22.90 -45.97
CA VAL A 14 -27.31 -22.08 -46.85
C VAL A 14 -27.86 -20.64 -46.84
N VAL A 15 -26.94 -19.71 -46.58
CA VAL A 15 -26.83 -18.31 -47.05
C VAL A 15 -27.98 -17.78 -47.91
N PHE A 16 -28.59 -16.64 -47.51
CA PHE A 16 -29.03 -15.61 -48.46
C PHE A 16 -28.97 -14.20 -47.83
N PHE A 17 -28.21 -13.33 -48.50
CA PHE A 17 -28.15 -11.88 -48.36
C PHE A 17 -29.51 -11.24 -48.71
N ALA A 18 -29.92 -10.20 -47.96
CA ALA A 18 -30.63 -9.04 -48.51
C ALA A 18 -30.57 -7.86 -47.52
N ALA A 19 -30.19 -6.70 -48.05
CA ALA A 19 -29.94 -5.45 -47.34
C ALA A 19 -31.08 -4.43 -47.53
N CYS A 20 -31.04 -3.39 -46.69
CA CYS A 20 -31.25 -1.95 -47.01
C CYS A 20 -32.47 -1.23 -46.39
N GLY A 21 -32.18 0.00 -45.89
CA GLY A 21 -33.08 1.13 -45.61
C GLY A 21 -33.44 1.28 -44.11
N GLY A 22 -33.07 2.32 -43.36
CA GLY A 22 -32.48 3.62 -43.65
C GLY A 22 -33.45 4.74 -43.27
N GLU A 23 -33.19 5.49 -42.19
CA GLU A 23 -33.65 6.88 -42.07
C GLU A 23 -32.86 7.68 -41.00
N GLU A 24 -32.60 8.92 -41.38
CA GLU A 24 -31.70 9.92 -40.82
C GLU A 24 -32.34 10.72 -39.67
N PHE A 25 -31.52 11.28 -38.77
CA PHE A 25 -31.71 12.69 -38.38
C PHE A 25 -30.39 13.34 -37.91
N SER A 26 -30.35 14.65 -38.11
CA SER A 26 -29.19 15.48 -38.46
C SER A 26 -28.81 16.48 -37.37
N GLY A 27 -27.54 16.93 -37.40
CA GLY A 27 -27.07 18.25 -36.96
C GLY A 27 -26.41 18.31 -35.57
N GLY A 28 -25.23 18.92 -35.37
CA GLY A 28 -24.32 19.63 -36.26
C GLY A 28 -23.44 20.64 -35.49
N GLY A 29 -22.17 20.80 -35.94
CA GLY A 29 -21.28 21.98 -35.76
C GLY A 29 -20.56 22.09 -34.41
N GLY A 30 -19.24 22.18 -34.30
CA GLY A 30 -18.21 22.99 -34.99
C GLY A 30 -17.33 23.60 -33.88
N SER A 31 -16.04 23.98 -33.97
CA SER A 31 -15.04 24.10 -35.03
C SER A 31 -13.71 24.58 -34.39
N ALA A 32 -12.55 24.14 -34.96
CA ALA A 32 -11.24 24.83 -35.11
C ALA A 32 -10.55 25.50 -33.89
N GLY A 33 -9.29 25.16 -33.53
CA GLY A 33 -8.01 25.54 -34.18
C GLY A 33 -7.17 26.32 -33.14
N ALA A 34 -5.84 26.53 -33.15
CA ALA A 34 -4.67 26.12 -33.92
C ALA A 34 -3.41 26.63 -33.13
N GLY A 35 -2.20 26.12 -33.45
CA GLY A 35 -0.88 26.73 -33.16
C GLY A 35 -0.27 26.42 -31.78
N GLY A 36 0.98 25.99 -31.60
CA GLY A 36 2.17 26.03 -32.43
C GLY A 36 3.11 27.17 -32.01
N VAL A 37 4.09 26.90 -31.13
CA VAL A 37 5.34 27.68 -31.05
C VAL A 37 6.52 26.81 -30.63
N SER A 38 7.59 26.93 -31.40
CA SER A 38 8.95 26.43 -31.20
C SER A 38 9.81 27.47 -30.49
N GLY A 39 10.78 27.04 -29.69
CA GLY A 39 11.81 27.93 -29.11
C GLY A 39 13.03 27.14 -28.63
N ALA A 40 14.17 27.36 -29.30
CA ALA A 40 15.49 26.87 -28.95
C ALA A 40 16.25 27.89 -28.06
N GLY A 41 17.26 27.43 -27.32
CA GLY A 41 18.25 28.31 -26.68
C GLY A 41 19.02 27.61 -25.55
N GLY A 42 20.34 27.50 -25.68
CA GLY A 42 21.21 26.73 -24.77
C GLY A 42 22.07 27.53 -23.80
N SER A 43 22.96 26.77 -23.14
CA SER A 43 24.26 27.12 -22.53
C SER A 43 24.29 28.08 -21.33
N GLY A 44 24.88 27.63 -20.22
CA GLY A 44 25.42 28.51 -19.17
C GLY A 44 25.78 27.81 -17.86
N ALA A 45 27.07 27.83 -17.52
CA ALA A 45 27.68 27.26 -16.32
C ALA A 45 27.56 28.17 -15.08
N GLY A 46 27.82 27.59 -13.89
CA GLY A 46 28.02 28.28 -12.59
C GLY A 46 27.14 27.63 -11.52
N GLY A 47 27.65 26.94 -10.49
CA GLY A 47 28.74 27.31 -9.61
C GLY A 47 28.16 28.05 -8.40
N SER A 48 27.84 27.33 -7.33
CA SER A 48 27.56 27.78 -5.93
C SER A 48 27.07 26.52 -5.20
N GLY A 49 27.60 26.08 -4.06
CA GLY A 49 28.11 26.83 -2.94
C GLY A 49 27.51 26.15 -1.72
N ALA A 50 28.30 25.33 -1.04
CA ALA A 50 27.96 24.81 0.28
C ALA A 50 27.84 26.00 1.23
N SER A 51 26.70 26.19 1.89
CA SER A 51 26.59 26.78 3.24
C SER A 51 25.13 26.99 3.64
N ALA A 52 24.96 27.16 4.95
CA ALA A 52 23.75 27.39 5.74
C ALA A 52 23.06 26.08 6.17
N GLY A 53 23.06 25.74 7.44
CA GLY A 53 23.42 26.54 8.60
C GLY A 53 22.67 25.98 9.80
N SER A 54 23.32 25.06 10.51
CA SER A 54 22.88 24.63 11.83
C SER A 54 23.23 25.71 12.84
N ASN A 55 22.23 26.35 13.47
CA ASN A 55 22.12 26.84 14.87
C ASN A 55 21.13 28.03 14.97
N PRO A 56 20.70 28.49 16.18
CA PRO A 56 21.00 28.03 17.55
C PRO A 56 19.81 28.02 18.54
N GLY A 57 20.08 27.56 19.77
CA GLY A 57 19.46 28.10 20.99
C GLY A 57 19.17 27.03 22.04
N GLY A 58 20.15 26.66 22.88
CA GLY A 58 20.30 27.23 24.24
C GLY A 58 19.82 26.17 25.24
N ASN A 59 20.42 25.87 26.39
CA ASN A 59 21.24 26.64 27.30
C ASN A 59 22.05 25.67 28.19
N ALA A 60 23.10 26.22 28.79
CA ALA A 60 24.16 25.66 29.61
C ALA A 60 23.84 24.46 30.54
N GLY A 61 24.67 23.42 30.41
CA GLY A 61 25.00 22.50 31.49
C GLY A 61 26.28 22.97 32.19
N ALA A 62 26.17 23.31 33.47
CA ALA A 62 27.31 23.55 34.35
C ALA A 62 27.05 22.89 35.70
N GLY A 63 28.07 22.19 36.23
CA GLY A 63 28.21 21.96 37.66
C GLY A 63 28.18 20.49 38.09
N GLY A 64 29.34 19.82 37.96
CA GLY A 64 29.65 18.69 38.82
C GLY A 64 29.84 19.17 40.26
N ALA A 65 29.30 18.42 41.22
CA ALA A 65 29.45 18.70 42.66
C ALA A 65 30.24 17.57 43.32
N SER A 66 31.47 17.89 43.74
CA SER A 66 32.20 17.17 44.78
C SER A 66 33.03 18.21 45.54
N GLY A 67 32.69 18.46 46.81
CA GLY A 67 33.43 19.39 47.65
C GLY A 67 32.70 19.74 48.93
N ALA A 68 33.28 19.30 50.05
CA ALA A 68 32.76 19.36 51.40
C ALA A 68 32.93 20.73 52.09
N ALA A 69 32.20 20.83 53.22
CA ALA A 69 32.47 21.63 54.43
C ALA A 69 32.25 23.16 54.39
N GLY A 70 31.34 23.62 55.25
CA GLY A 70 31.25 25.02 55.67
C GLY A 70 29.98 25.35 56.47
N ARG A 71 30.05 25.22 57.81
CA ARG A 71 29.11 25.83 58.79
C ARG A 71 28.97 27.35 58.53
N PRO A 72 27.81 27.95 58.82
CA PRO A 72 27.73 28.69 60.07
C PRO A 72 26.41 28.52 60.83
N THR A 73 26.55 28.78 62.13
CA THR A 73 25.55 28.80 63.20
C THR A 73 24.69 30.07 63.17
N GLY A 74 23.43 29.95 63.58
CA GLY A 74 22.76 31.00 64.36
C GLY A 74 21.31 31.27 63.98
N GLY A 75 20.43 31.27 64.99
CA GLY A 75 19.21 32.09 64.99
C GLY A 75 17.92 31.33 65.22
N ALA A 76 17.45 31.33 66.47
CA ALA A 76 16.17 30.81 66.93
C ALA A 76 15.01 31.82 66.79
N GLY A 77 13.77 31.32 66.83
CA GLY A 77 12.52 32.07 67.02
C GLY A 77 11.44 31.57 66.05
N GLY A 78 10.45 30.77 66.48
CA GLY A 78 9.16 31.24 67.00
C GLY A 78 8.19 31.48 65.80
N ALA A 79 6.99 30.93 65.69
CA ALA A 79 5.99 30.63 66.69
C ALA A 79 5.02 29.55 66.20
N LEU A 80 4.37 28.91 67.17
CA LEU A 80 3.27 27.99 67.05
C LEU A 80 2.00 28.85 66.88
N ASP A 81 1.19 28.59 65.86
CA ASP A 81 -0.24 28.91 65.92
C ASP A 81 -1.05 27.75 65.36
N ALA A 82 -1.90 27.22 66.22
CA ALA A 82 -2.84 26.16 65.93
C ALA A 82 -4.23 26.76 66.12
N GLY A 83 -5.02 26.84 65.04
CA GLY A 83 -6.44 27.14 65.18
C GLY A 83 -7.13 27.67 63.92
N ALA A 84 -7.50 26.78 62.99
CA ALA A 84 -8.75 26.93 62.24
C ALA A 84 -9.15 25.58 61.61
N ALA A 85 -10.20 24.96 62.18
CA ALA A 85 -10.93 23.88 61.57
C ALA A 85 -11.76 24.42 60.39
N GLY A 86 -11.68 23.76 59.25
CA GLY A 86 -12.44 24.05 58.03
C GLY A 86 -12.10 23.05 56.94
N THR A 87 -12.35 21.76 57.17
CA THR A 87 -12.14 20.71 56.15
C THR A 87 -13.26 20.77 55.12
N ASN A 88 -13.04 21.47 54.01
CA ASN A 88 -13.64 21.10 52.74
C ASN A 88 -12.74 21.53 51.58
N GLN A 89 -11.63 20.82 51.42
CA GLN A 89 -10.88 20.75 50.17
C GLN A 89 -10.29 19.34 50.10
N GLY A 90 -10.88 18.49 49.27
CA GLY A 90 -10.24 17.28 48.76
C GLY A 90 -9.15 17.67 47.78
N GLY A 91 -8.08 18.28 48.30
CA GLY A 91 -6.92 18.73 47.55
C GLY A 91 -5.67 18.44 48.38
N GLY A 92 -5.27 17.18 48.39
CA GLY A 92 -3.91 16.82 48.78
C GLY A 92 -2.92 17.42 47.76
N PRO A 93 -1.69 17.77 48.16
CA PRO A 93 -0.71 18.29 47.24
C PRO A 93 -0.46 17.25 46.16
N ILE A 94 -0.66 17.65 44.90
CA ILE A 94 -0.01 17.00 43.76
C ILE A 94 1.48 16.99 44.07
N ASP A 95 1.97 15.83 44.48
CA ASP A 95 3.38 15.57 44.60
C ASP A 95 3.96 15.66 43.19
N GLY A 96 4.87 16.61 43.01
CA GLY A 96 5.66 16.75 41.79
C GLY A 96 6.65 15.60 41.63
N GLY A 97 6.14 14.39 41.46
CA GLY A 97 6.88 13.18 41.08
C GLY A 97 6.58 12.84 39.62
N MET A 98 7.58 13.01 38.77
CA MET A 98 7.52 12.64 37.35
C MET A 98 7.49 11.12 37.20
N ASP A 99 6.42 10.55 36.65
CA ASP A 99 6.50 9.35 35.82
C ASP A 99 5.44 9.42 34.70
N GLY A 100 5.72 8.80 33.56
CA GLY A 100 4.83 8.80 32.39
C GLY A 100 3.59 7.91 32.56
N SER A 101 3.12 7.68 33.77
CA SER A 101 1.94 6.85 34.05
C SER A 101 0.81 7.77 34.48
N ASN A 102 -0.03 8.10 33.50
CA ASN A 102 -1.47 8.14 33.72
C ASN A 102 -1.95 9.12 34.81
N VAL A 103 -2.03 10.39 34.41
CA VAL A 103 -2.50 11.48 35.28
C VAL A 103 -4.01 11.43 35.60
N ASP A 104 -4.75 10.40 35.19
CA ASP A 104 -6.17 10.19 35.51
C ASP A 104 -6.55 8.68 35.57
N GLY A 105 -5.75 7.82 36.21
CA GLY A 105 -6.20 6.49 36.65
C GLY A 105 -6.65 5.46 35.58
N CYS A 106 -6.52 5.72 34.28
CA CYS A 106 -6.80 4.76 33.21
C CYS A 106 -5.66 4.59 32.19
N ALA A 107 -5.36 3.35 31.80
CA ALA A 107 -4.28 3.08 30.85
C ALA A 107 -4.67 3.65 29.47
N LEU A 108 -3.81 4.50 28.88
CA LEU A 108 -4.02 5.00 27.53
C LEU A 108 -3.75 3.90 26.52
N GLU A 109 -4.74 3.63 25.67
CA GLU A 109 -4.64 2.70 24.55
C GLU A 109 -4.67 3.48 23.23
N ARG A 110 -4.04 2.91 22.19
CA ARG A 110 -4.05 3.47 20.85
C ARG A 110 -5.19 2.88 20.05
N TRP A 111 -6.01 3.76 19.49
CA TRP A 111 -7.17 3.44 18.70
C TRP A 111 -6.95 3.86 17.25
N TYR A 112 -7.00 2.88 16.35
CA TYR A 112 -6.78 3.03 14.92
C TYR A 112 -8.14 3.10 14.21
N PRO A 113 -8.42 4.13 13.39
CA PRO A 113 -9.64 4.18 12.61
C PRO A 113 -9.65 3.07 11.56
N ASP A 114 -10.77 2.38 11.40
CA ASP A 114 -11.01 1.28 10.45
C ASP A 114 -12.20 1.65 9.55
N GLN A 115 -11.90 2.16 8.37
CA GLN A 115 -12.92 2.73 7.48
C GLN A 115 -13.56 1.66 6.59
N ASP A 116 -12.81 0.66 6.14
CA ASP A 116 -13.28 -0.40 5.25
C ASP A 116 -13.78 -1.66 5.97
N LYS A 117 -13.53 -1.77 7.27
CA LYS A 117 -14.05 -2.78 8.19
C LYS A 117 -13.45 -4.17 8.00
N ASP A 118 -12.17 -4.26 7.64
CA ASP A 118 -11.46 -5.52 7.54
C ASP A 118 -10.87 -6.04 8.87
N GLY A 119 -10.92 -5.22 9.93
CA GLY A 119 -10.41 -5.56 11.25
C GLY A 119 -9.02 -4.99 11.56
N TYR A 120 -8.46 -4.16 10.68
CA TYR A 120 -7.19 -3.47 10.88
C TYR A 120 -7.36 -1.99 10.59
N GLY A 121 -7.02 -1.14 11.55
CA GLY A 121 -7.10 0.30 11.34
C GLY A 121 -5.82 0.89 10.74
N ARG A 122 -5.97 1.98 9.99
CA ARG A 122 -4.82 2.72 9.45
C ARG A 122 -3.99 3.39 10.52
N SER A 123 -2.70 3.57 10.23
CA SER A 123 -1.75 4.24 11.14
C SER A 123 -1.90 5.76 11.23
N SER A 124 -2.82 6.38 10.49
CA SER A 124 -3.05 7.83 10.51
C SER A 124 -4.38 8.17 11.17
N GLY A 125 -4.42 9.25 11.95
CA GLY A 125 -5.61 9.59 12.75
C GLY A 125 -5.79 8.71 13.99
N VAL A 126 -4.70 8.12 14.50
CA VAL A 126 -4.68 7.36 15.75
C VAL A 126 -5.07 8.28 16.91
N VAL A 127 -5.95 7.78 17.77
CA VAL A 127 -6.41 8.47 18.99
C VAL A 127 -5.90 7.71 20.20
N GLU A 128 -5.33 8.42 21.18
CA GLU A 128 -4.98 7.85 22.48
C GLU A 128 -6.09 8.15 23.47
N SER A 129 -6.71 7.09 24.00
CA SER A 129 -7.84 7.20 24.93
C SER A 129 -7.92 5.95 25.80
N CYS A 130 -8.46 6.11 27.00
CA CYS A 130 -8.70 5.01 27.92
C CYS A 130 -9.90 4.15 27.53
N GLU A 131 -10.89 4.77 26.89
CA GLU A 131 -12.05 4.08 26.35
C GLU A 131 -12.04 4.19 24.82
N ARG A 132 -12.58 3.17 24.16
CA ARG A 132 -12.74 3.17 22.70
C ARG A 132 -13.50 4.41 22.25
N PRO A 133 -12.93 5.25 21.37
CA PRO A 133 -13.63 6.39 20.80
C PRO A 133 -14.91 5.96 20.07
N GLU A 134 -15.87 6.89 19.94
CA GLU A 134 -17.04 6.64 19.11
C GLU A 134 -16.65 6.47 17.63
N GLY A 135 -17.33 5.55 16.93
CA GLY A 135 -17.05 5.22 15.54
C GLY A 135 -16.38 3.85 15.38
N GLU A 136 -15.77 3.64 14.22
CA GLU A 136 -15.07 2.41 13.85
C GLU A 136 -13.59 2.57 14.19
N TYR A 137 -13.25 2.30 15.45
CA TYR A 137 -11.88 2.32 15.97
C TYR A 137 -11.51 0.96 16.55
N LEU A 138 -10.29 0.49 16.26
CA LEU A 138 -9.74 -0.78 16.70
C LEU A 138 -8.41 -0.60 17.43
N GLU A 139 -8.06 -1.54 18.30
CA GLU A 139 -6.72 -1.61 18.92
C GLU A 139 -5.66 -2.15 17.95
N THR A 140 -6.11 -2.84 16.90
CA THR A 140 -5.24 -3.44 15.90
C THR A 140 -5.03 -2.45 14.77
N GLY A 141 -3.80 -1.99 14.61
CA GLY A 141 -3.39 -1.16 13.49
C GLY A 141 -2.57 -1.92 12.46
N GLY A 142 -2.14 -1.21 11.43
CA GLY A 142 -1.17 -1.71 10.44
C GLY A 142 -1.75 -1.90 9.05
N ASP A 143 -3.02 -1.54 8.85
CA ASP A 143 -3.59 -1.49 7.53
C ASP A 143 -2.87 -0.43 6.65
N CYS A 144 -2.53 -0.87 5.45
CA CYS A 144 -1.82 -0.11 4.43
C CYS A 144 -2.76 0.55 3.41
N ASN A 145 -4.03 0.17 3.36
CA ASN A 145 -5.07 0.77 2.52
C ASN A 145 -6.51 0.62 3.07
N ASP A 146 -6.84 1.45 4.05
CA ASP A 146 -8.12 1.60 4.78
C ASP A 146 -9.37 1.93 3.94
N ASP A 147 -9.21 2.03 2.62
CA ASP A 147 -10.29 2.21 1.67
C ASP A 147 -10.66 0.89 0.97
N ASN A 148 -9.95 -0.21 1.26
CA ASN A 148 -10.10 -1.50 0.57
C ASN A 148 -10.03 -2.71 1.53
N PRO A 149 -11.18 -3.35 1.82
CA PRO A 149 -11.25 -4.41 2.84
C PRO A 149 -10.58 -5.74 2.43
N ASP A 150 -10.08 -5.84 1.20
CA ASP A 150 -9.26 -6.96 0.75
C ASP A 150 -7.76 -6.77 1.10
N VAL A 151 -7.34 -5.58 1.57
CA VAL A 151 -5.94 -5.19 1.80
C VAL A 151 -5.67 -5.01 3.30
N PHE A 152 -5.09 -6.02 3.95
CA PHE A 152 -4.79 -5.97 5.37
C PHE A 152 -3.59 -6.84 5.74
N PRO A 153 -2.94 -6.57 6.90
CA PRO A 153 -1.85 -7.40 7.41
C PRO A 153 -2.18 -8.90 7.45
N GLY A 154 -1.43 -9.68 6.68
CA GLY A 154 -1.57 -11.15 6.69
C GLY A 154 -2.69 -11.70 5.81
N GLN A 155 -3.24 -10.91 4.88
CA GLN A 155 -4.11 -11.41 3.82
C GLN A 155 -3.50 -12.64 3.13
N MET A 156 -4.30 -13.70 2.97
CA MET A 156 -3.82 -14.95 2.39
C MET A 156 -4.27 -15.17 0.94
N LYS A 157 -5.29 -14.46 0.49
CA LYS A 157 -5.88 -14.60 -0.85
C LYS A 157 -5.01 -13.93 -1.91
N PHE A 158 -4.93 -14.57 -3.07
CA PHE A 158 -4.28 -13.99 -4.25
C PHE A 158 -5.30 -13.36 -5.19
N PHE A 159 -4.97 -12.20 -5.75
CA PHE A 159 -5.83 -11.40 -6.61
C PHE A 159 -5.22 -11.22 -8.00
N ALA A 160 -6.09 -11.20 -9.02
CA ALA A 160 -5.69 -11.10 -10.43
C ALA A 160 -5.51 -9.65 -10.90
N GLU A 161 -6.18 -8.71 -10.26
CA GLU A 161 -6.19 -7.29 -10.61
C GLU A 161 -5.53 -6.47 -9.49
N PRO A 162 -4.80 -5.39 -9.82
CA PRO A 162 -4.18 -4.53 -8.83
C PRO A 162 -5.23 -3.65 -8.14
N TYR A 163 -4.93 -3.21 -6.92
CA TYR A 163 -5.59 -2.03 -6.34
C TYR A 163 -4.75 -0.78 -6.60
N GLN A 164 -5.36 0.40 -6.50
CA GLN A 164 -4.64 1.67 -6.59
C GLN A 164 -4.18 2.10 -5.20
N THR A 165 -2.90 2.38 -5.04
CA THR A 165 -2.40 3.04 -3.83
C THR A 165 -2.88 4.48 -3.76
N GLY A 166 -2.76 5.13 -2.60
CA GLY A 166 -3.00 6.58 -2.47
C GLY A 166 -2.12 7.45 -3.38
N SER A 167 -1.04 6.90 -3.95
CA SER A 167 -0.20 7.58 -4.96
C SER A 167 -0.66 7.34 -6.41
N GLY A 168 -1.77 6.63 -6.62
CA GLY A 168 -2.29 6.27 -7.95
C GLY A 168 -1.42 5.24 -8.69
N SER A 169 -0.70 4.40 -7.94
CA SER A 169 0.11 3.33 -8.52
C SER A 169 -0.59 1.99 -8.33
N ASP A 170 -0.52 1.13 -9.34
CA ASP A 170 -0.99 -0.25 -9.22
C ASP A 170 -0.15 -0.99 -8.17
N SER A 171 -0.80 -1.63 -7.19
CA SER A 171 -0.17 -2.50 -6.19
C SER A 171 -0.86 -3.86 -6.16
N PHE A 172 -0.06 -4.90 -5.94
CA PHE A 172 -0.54 -6.23 -5.60
C PHE A 172 -0.18 -6.64 -4.17
N ASP A 173 0.39 -5.75 -3.36
CA ASP A 173 0.69 -6.02 -1.94
C ASP A 173 -0.60 -5.92 -1.11
N TYR A 174 -1.39 -6.98 -1.11
CA TYR A 174 -2.66 -7.11 -0.40
C TYR A 174 -2.46 -7.54 1.05
N ASP A 175 -1.29 -8.09 1.41
CA ASP A 175 -0.99 -8.54 2.77
C ASP A 175 -0.21 -7.54 3.62
N CYS A 176 -0.02 -6.32 3.09
CA CYS A 176 0.71 -5.21 3.70
C CYS A 176 2.15 -5.59 4.12
N SER A 177 2.77 -6.54 3.42
CA SER A 177 4.14 -6.98 3.70
C SER A 177 5.21 -6.09 3.08
N GLN A 178 4.81 -5.10 2.28
CA GLN A 178 5.68 -4.25 1.45
C GLN A 178 6.35 -5.04 0.33
N LYS A 179 5.76 -6.15 -0.12
CA LYS A 179 6.30 -6.96 -1.20
C LYS A 179 5.19 -7.69 -1.94
N GLU A 180 5.28 -7.70 -3.27
CA GLU A 180 4.35 -8.46 -4.10
C GLU A 180 4.81 -9.91 -4.26
N GLU A 181 3.92 -10.83 -3.96
CA GLU A 181 4.17 -12.25 -3.90
C GLU A 181 3.22 -12.98 -4.85
N GLY A 182 3.81 -13.63 -5.85
CA GLY A 182 3.04 -14.36 -6.85
C GLY A 182 2.56 -15.70 -6.31
N ASP A 183 1.36 -16.08 -6.70
CA ASP A 183 0.78 -17.39 -6.38
C ASP A 183 1.69 -18.51 -6.91
N SER A 184 2.29 -19.27 -5.99
CA SER A 184 3.23 -20.35 -6.31
C SER A 184 2.55 -21.59 -6.93
N SER A 185 1.22 -21.68 -6.86
CA SER A 185 0.45 -22.70 -7.57
C SER A 185 0.35 -22.42 -9.08
N GLN A 186 0.62 -21.17 -9.49
CA GLN A 186 0.66 -20.76 -10.90
C GLN A 186 2.10 -20.77 -11.44
N TYR A 187 2.24 -20.78 -12.77
CA TYR A 187 3.56 -20.74 -13.41
C TYR A 187 4.42 -19.55 -12.96
N GLY A 188 5.75 -19.76 -12.97
CA GLY A 188 6.74 -18.72 -12.71
C GLY A 188 7.04 -17.87 -13.95
N ALA A 189 8.22 -17.28 -13.99
CA ALA A 189 8.67 -16.49 -15.14
C ALA A 189 8.83 -17.35 -16.39
N ALA A 190 8.47 -16.80 -17.55
CA ALA A 190 8.72 -17.41 -18.84
C ALA A 190 10.22 -17.66 -19.10
N PRO A 191 10.57 -18.72 -19.84
CA PRO A 191 11.93 -18.90 -20.34
C PRO A 191 12.40 -17.69 -21.16
N SER A 192 13.64 -17.24 -20.92
CA SER A 192 14.25 -16.10 -21.61
C SER A 192 14.60 -16.40 -23.07
N ASN A 193 14.87 -17.66 -23.40
CA ASN A 193 15.18 -18.11 -24.75
C ASN A 193 14.53 -19.47 -25.06
N CYS A 194 13.61 -19.49 -26.01
CA CYS A 194 13.13 -20.73 -26.63
C CYS A 194 14.05 -21.09 -27.81
N SER A 195 15.34 -21.40 -27.56
CA SER A 195 16.29 -21.74 -28.62
C SER A 195 16.92 -23.12 -28.44
N VAL A 196 17.22 -23.76 -29.58
CA VAL A 196 17.77 -25.13 -29.66
C VAL A 196 19.21 -25.24 -29.17
N LEU A 197 19.91 -24.10 -29.04
CA LEU A 197 21.35 -24.04 -28.75
C LEU A 197 21.69 -24.28 -27.28
N MET A 198 20.71 -24.22 -26.37
CA MET A 198 20.91 -24.63 -24.99
C MET A 198 20.68 -26.14 -24.88
N ILE A 199 21.67 -26.87 -24.38
CA ILE A 199 21.78 -28.35 -24.30
C ILE A 199 20.68 -28.99 -23.38
N GLY A 200 19.66 -28.21 -22.97
CA GLY A 200 18.59 -28.57 -22.02
C GLY A 200 17.18 -28.72 -22.59
N GLY A 201 17.00 -28.76 -23.93
CA GLY A 201 15.71 -29.09 -24.56
C GLY A 201 14.72 -27.93 -24.71
N CYS A 202 13.91 -27.96 -25.78
CA CYS A 202 12.86 -26.99 -26.05
C CYS A 202 11.60 -27.30 -25.24
N SER A 203 11.63 -26.98 -23.95
CA SER A 203 10.47 -27.16 -23.07
C SER A 203 10.48 -26.13 -21.96
N GLY A 204 9.30 -25.64 -21.61
CA GLY A 204 9.11 -24.69 -20.52
C GLY A 204 7.94 -23.77 -20.79
N GLN A 205 7.30 -23.32 -19.74
CA GLN A 205 6.21 -22.37 -19.82
C GLN A 205 6.23 -21.45 -18.60
N GLY A 206 5.84 -20.20 -18.80
CA GLY A 206 5.76 -19.22 -17.72
C GLY A 206 5.16 -17.90 -18.17
N PHE A 207 4.87 -17.03 -17.22
CA PHE A 207 4.30 -15.72 -17.48
C PHE A 207 5.37 -14.77 -18.04
N VAL A 208 4.99 -14.01 -19.06
CA VAL A 208 5.79 -12.91 -19.57
C VAL A 208 5.66 -11.74 -18.59
N GLY A 209 6.77 -11.07 -18.27
CA GLY A 209 6.74 -9.94 -17.34
C GLY A 209 5.91 -8.77 -17.86
N THR A 210 5.21 -8.08 -16.95
CA THR A 210 4.36 -6.91 -17.25
C THR A 210 5.16 -5.61 -17.41
N GLY A 211 6.48 -5.65 -17.20
CA GLY A 211 7.36 -4.47 -17.21
C GLY A 211 7.38 -3.69 -15.90
N ARG A 212 6.64 -4.14 -14.87
CA ARG A 212 6.76 -3.63 -13.50
C ARG A 212 8.18 -3.84 -13.00
N THR A 213 8.80 -2.79 -12.46
CA THR A 213 10.16 -2.85 -11.90
C THR A 213 10.21 -2.13 -10.56
N GLY A 214 10.89 -2.74 -9.60
CA GLY A 214 11.05 -2.19 -8.25
C GLY A 214 11.61 -3.26 -7.31
N PRO A 215 12.17 -2.86 -6.16
CA PRO A 215 12.72 -3.80 -5.19
C PRO A 215 11.66 -4.70 -4.55
N THR A 216 10.42 -4.20 -4.47
CA THR A 216 9.29 -4.87 -3.81
C THR A 216 8.26 -5.38 -4.81
N LEU A 217 8.35 -4.98 -6.08
CA LEU A 217 7.38 -5.35 -7.11
C LEU A 217 7.73 -6.69 -7.74
N ASN A 218 6.70 -7.47 -8.04
CA ASN A 218 6.85 -8.71 -8.75
C ASN A 218 6.46 -8.49 -10.23
N PRO A 219 7.42 -8.68 -11.16
CA PRO A 219 7.21 -8.35 -12.56
C PRO A 219 6.18 -9.25 -13.25
N LEU A 220 5.71 -10.32 -12.60
CA LEU A 220 4.73 -11.24 -13.15
C LEU A 220 3.30 -10.89 -12.76
N CYS A 221 3.09 -10.10 -11.69
CA CYS A 221 1.75 -9.82 -11.18
C CYS A 221 0.87 -9.14 -12.22
N GLY A 222 -0.36 -9.64 -12.36
CA GLY A 222 -1.31 -9.18 -13.37
C GLY A 222 -1.00 -9.64 -14.81
N SER A 223 0.09 -10.38 -15.04
CA SER A 223 0.43 -10.85 -16.40
C SER A 223 -0.64 -11.80 -16.93
N LYS A 224 -1.20 -11.48 -18.09
CA LYS A 224 -2.19 -12.30 -18.82
C LYS A 224 -1.57 -13.10 -19.97
N THR A 225 -0.24 -13.04 -20.12
CA THR A 225 0.45 -13.66 -21.26
C THR A 225 1.34 -14.80 -20.77
N LEU A 226 1.03 -16.01 -21.21
CA LEU A 226 1.85 -17.19 -20.98
C LEU A 226 2.70 -17.47 -22.21
N ARG A 227 4.01 -17.63 -22.04
CA ARG A 227 4.93 -18.06 -23.09
C ARG A 227 5.30 -19.52 -22.88
N THR A 228 5.12 -20.32 -23.91
CA THR A 228 5.49 -21.74 -23.95
C THR A 228 6.56 -21.97 -25.01
N CYS A 229 7.67 -22.60 -24.65
CA CYS A 229 8.65 -23.10 -25.60
C CYS A 229 8.23 -24.51 -26.03
N THR A 230 7.97 -24.69 -27.32
CA THR A 230 7.64 -26.00 -27.89
C THR A 230 8.43 -26.28 -29.15
N TRP A 231 8.73 -27.56 -29.35
CA TRP A 231 9.24 -28.04 -30.63
C TRP A 231 8.19 -27.82 -31.71
N GLN A 232 8.60 -27.12 -32.76
CA GLN A 232 8.02 -27.26 -34.08
C GLN A 232 8.94 -28.16 -34.92
N THR A 233 8.54 -28.44 -36.15
CA THR A 233 9.10 -29.50 -37.02
C THR A 233 10.62 -29.61 -36.99
N VAL A 234 11.35 -28.49 -37.00
CA VAL A 234 12.83 -28.45 -36.95
C VAL A 234 13.40 -27.33 -36.06
N SER A 235 12.55 -26.60 -35.34
CA SER A 235 12.97 -25.44 -34.54
C SER A 235 12.20 -25.33 -33.23
N CYS A 236 12.88 -24.81 -32.21
CA CYS A 236 12.25 -24.41 -30.96
C CYS A 236 11.66 -23.02 -31.16
N ASN A 237 10.37 -22.86 -30.86
CA ASN A 237 9.70 -21.57 -30.97
C ASN A 237 8.98 -21.23 -29.67
N ALA A 238 8.90 -19.93 -29.39
CA ALA A 238 8.06 -19.38 -28.35
C ALA A 238 6.65 -19.18 -28.91
N ILE A 239 5.64 -19.70 -28.22
CA ILE A 239 4.23 -19.41 -28.50
C ILE A 239 3.69 -18.67 -27.28
N GLU A 240 3.12 -17.50 -27.52
CA GLU A 240 2.43 -16.72 -26.49
C GLU A 240 0.92 -16.90 -26.62
N SER A 241 0.26 -17.04 -25.47
CA SER A 241 -1.18 -17.22 -25.38
C SER A 241 -1.75 -16.40 -24.23
N ASP A 242 -2.95 -15.89 -24.43
CA ASP A 242 -3.70 -15.21 -23.37
C ASP A 242 -4.28 -16.23 -22.38
N VAL A 243 -4.06 -15.96 -21.10
CA VAL A 243 -4.49 -16.77 -19.97
C VAL A 243 -5.08 -15.88 -18.87
N SER A 244 -5.70 -16.50 -17.87
CA SER A 244 -6.05 -15.80 -16.63
C SER A 244 -4.79 -15.19 -16.00
N ALA A 245 -4.94 -13.99 -15.44
CA ALA A 245 -3.81 -13.25 -14.92
C ALA A 245 -3.06 -14.02 -13.84
N LYS A 246 -1.74 -13.83 -13.78
CA LYS A 246 -0.92 -14.20 -12.63
C LYS A 246 -1.47 -13.47 -11.41
N ARG A 247 -1.91 -14.23 -10.42
CA ARG A 247 -2.41 -13.68 -9.18
C ARG A 247 -1.28 -13.41 -8.21
N CYS A 248 -1.43 -12.35 -7.44
CA CYS A 248 -0.48 -11.92 -6.43
C CYS A 248 -1.18 -11.41 -5.18
N ARG A 249 -0.41 -11.27 -4.11
CA ARG A 249 -0.78 -10.63 -2.87
C ARG A 249 0.43 -9.89 -2.30
#